data_AF-A0A937PRK0-F1
#
_entry.id   AF-A0A937PRK0-F1
#
_cell.length_a   1.000
_cell.length_b   1.000
_cell.length_c   1.000
_cell.angle_alpha   90.00
_cell.angle_beta   90.00
_cell.angle_gamma   90.00
#
_symmetry.space_group_name_H-M   'P 1'
#
loop_
_entity.id
_entity.type
_entity.pdbx_description
1 polymer ?
#
loop_
_entity_poly.entity_id
_entity_poly.type
_entity_poly.pdbx_seq_one_letter_code
_entity_poly.pdbx_strand_id
1 'polypeptide(L)' 'SRSDLMLYEGQEHGFFNFGRGDNAAYTKTVREMDAFLVSLGWLKAADAP' A
#
# COMPACT_ATOMS: atom_id res chain seq x y z
N SER A 1 -19.64 -2.69 -5.19
CA SER A 1 -18.18 -2.41 -5.28
C SER A 1 -17.74 -1.73 -3.99
N ARG A 2 -16.50 -1.97 -3.52
CA ARG A 2 -15.90 -1.29 -2.36
C ARG A 2 -14.77 -0.38 -2.84
N SER A 3 -14.60 0.80 -2.24
CA SER A 3 -13.57 1.78 -2.59
C SER A 3 -13.02 2.41 -1.31
N ASP A 4 -11.73 2.22 -1.05
CA ASP A 4 -11.07 2.74 0.16
C ASP A 4 -10.08 3.84 -0.25
N LEU A 5 -10.17 5.00 0.42
CA LEU A 5 -9.31 6.16 0.17
C LEU A 5 -8.32 6.33 1.32
N MET A 6 -7.02 6.23 1.02
CA MET A 6 -5.94 6.48 1.98
C MET A 6 -5.35 7.86 1.73
N LEU A 7 -5.44 8.74 2.73
CA LEU A 7 -4.88 10.09 2.69
C LEU A 7 -3.55 10.15 3.45
N TYR A 8 -2.63 10.95 2.92
CA TYR A 8 -1.27 11.07 3.41
C TYR A 8 -0.94 12.55 3.58
N GLU A 9 -1.14 13.05 4.80
CA GLU A 9 -0.94 14.47 5.10
C GLU A 9 0.53 14.87 4.91
N GLY A 10 0.74 16.02 4.28
CA GLY A 10 2.07 16.59 4.03
C GLY A 10 2.93 15.84 3.01
N GLN A 11 2.39 14.83 2.31
CA GLN A 11 3.14 14.12 1.27
C GLN A 11 2.98 14.78 -0.09
N GLU A 12 4.12 14.93 -0.78
CA GLU A 12 4.18 15.49 -2.14
C GLU A 12 3.69 14.50 -3.20
N HIS A 13 3.40 15.01 -4.41
CA HIS A 13 3.01 14.17 -5.53
C HIS A 13 4.08 13.11 -5.87
N GLY A 14 3.65 11.85 -5.95
CA GLY A 14 4.52 10.72 -6.24
C GLY A 14 5.45 10.32 -5.08
N PHE A 15 5.14 10.70 -3.83
CA PHE A 15 5.92 10.28 -2.65
C PHE A 15 6.07 8.74 -2.55
N PHE A 16 5.08 7.99 -3.03
CA PHE A 16 5.03 6.53 -2.98
C PHE A 16 5.83 5.82 -4.09
N ASN A 17 6.46 6.55 -5.01
CA ASN A 17 7.21 5.93 -6.10
C ASN A 17 8.45 5.17 -5.59
N PHE A 18 8.74 4.03 -6.22
CA PHE A 18 9.95 3.26 -5.96
C PHE A 18 11.22 4.12 -6.14
N GLY A 19 12.20 3.92 -5.28
CA GLY A 19 13.48 4.62 -5.25
C GLY A 19 13.48 5.91 -4.42
N ARG A 20 12.34 6.34 -3.84
CA ARG A 20 12.24 7.55 -2.98
C ARG A 20 12.19 7.18 -1.50
N GLY A 21 12.72 8.06 -0.63
CA GLY A 21 12.56 7.96 0.83
C GLY A 21 12.90 6.58 1.39
N ASP A 22 14.02 6.01 0.95
CA ASP A 22 14.48 4.66 1.31
C ASP A 22 13.44 3.56 1.06
N ASN A 23 12.59 3.73 0.04
CA ASN A 23 11.46 2.86 -0.28
C ASN A 23 10.43 2.68 0.84
N ALA A 24 10.46 3.48 1.91
CA ALA A 24 9.56 3.32 3.03
C ALA A 24 8.10 3.55 2.63
N ALA A 25 7.84 4.65 1.92
CA ALA A 25 6.50 4.97 1.42
C ALA A 25 6.00 3.96 0.38
N TYR A 26 6.87 3.56 -0.56
CA TYR A 26 6.57 2.53 -1.55
C TYR A 26 6.18 1.21 -0.87
N THR A 27 6.98 0.74 0.08
CA THR A 27 6.72 -0.52 0.80
C THR A 27 5.41 -0.45 1.59
N LYS A 28 5.15 0.69 2.25
CA LYS A 28 3.91 0.92 3.00
C LYS A 28 2.67 0.86 2.09
N THR A 29 2.64 1.62 1.01
CA THR A 29 1.47 1.71 0.14
C THR A 29 1.20 0.39 -0.59
N VAL A 30 2.25 -0.34 -0.98
CA VAL A 30 2.10 -1.68 -1.58
C VAL A 30 1.53 -2.67 -0.57
N ARG A 31 1.96 -2.66 0.69
CA ARG A 31 1.39 -3.52 1.75
C ARG A 31 -0.07 -3.19 2.05
N GLU A 32 -0.45 -1.92 2.04
CA GLU A 32 -1.86 -1.52 2.21
C GLU A 32 -2.73 -1.97 1.04
N MET A 33 -2.22 -1.85 -0.19
CA MET A 33 -2.89 -2.39 -1.37
C MET A 33 -3.05 -3.91 -1.28
N ASP A 34 -2.01 -4.64 -0.86
CA ASP A 34 -2.06 -6.09 -0.65
C ASP A 34 -3.15 -6.46 0.37
N ALA A 35 -3.15 -5.82 1.55
CA ALA A 35 -4.17 -6.03 2.57
C ALA A 35 -5.60 -5.75 2.05
N PHE A 36 -5.78 -4.69 1.24
CA PHE A 36 -7.05 -4.42 0.58
C PHE A 36 -7.46 -5.57 -0.35
N LEU A 37 -6.56 -6.09 -1.18
CA LEU A 37 -6.83 -7.21 -2.09
C LEU A 37 -7.09 -8.53 -1.37
N VAL A 38 -6.37 -8.81 -0.27
CA VAL A 38 -6.65 -9.96 0.60
C VAL A 38 -8.03 -9.85 1.21
N SER A 39 -8.43 -8.68 1.70
CA SER A 39 -9.78 -8.49 2.27
C SER A 39 -10.91 -8.54 1.24
N LEU A 40 -10.62 -8.45 -0.05
CA LEU A 40 -11.56 -8.77 -1.14
C LEU A 40 -11.59 -10.25 -1.50
N GLY A 41 -10.69 -11.07 -0.95
CA GLY A 41 -10.51 -12.48 -1.28
C GLY A 41 -9.77 -12.72 -2.60
N TRP A 42 -9.06 -11.72 -3.13
CA TRP A 42 -8.34 -11.83 -4.41
C TRP A 42 -6.93 -12.39 -4.24
N LEU A 43 -6.31 -12.14 -3.10
CA LEU A 43 -5.00 -12.68 -2.72
C LEU A 43 -5.12 -13.48 -1.43
N LYS A 44 -4.18 -14.40 -1.21
CA LYS A 44 -3.97 -15.02 0.09
C LYS A 44 -2.98 -14.16 0.87
N ALA A 45 -3.19 -14.05 2.17
CA ALA A 45 -2.18 -13.44 3.03
C ALA A 45 -0.86 -14.21 2.85
N ALA A 46 0.24 -13.48 2.70
CA ALA A 46 1.55 -14.11 2.75
C ALA A 46 1.72 -14.75 4.14
N ASP A 47 2.16 -16.00 4.18
CA ASP A 47 2.53 -16.64 5.44
C ASP A 47 3.62 -15.78 6.08
N ALA A 48 3.36 -15.31 7.30
CA ALA A 48 4.38 -14.59 8.06
C ALA A 48 5.56 -15.55 8.30
N PRO A 49 6.82 -15.13 8.02
CA PRO A 49 7.98 -15.91 8.43
C PRO A 49 8.05 -16.07 9.95
#